data_AF-A0A354GPD5-F1
#
_entry.id   AF-A0A354GPD5-F1
#
_cell.length_a   1.000
_cell.length_b   1.000
_cell.length_c   1.000
_cell.angle_alpha   90.00
_cell.angle_beta   90.00
_cell.angle_gamma   90.00
#
_symmetry.space_group_name_H-M   'P 1'
#
loop_
_entity.id
_entity.type
_entity.pdbx_description
1 polymer ?
#
loop_
_entity_poly.entity_id
_entity_poly.type
_entity_poly.pdbx_seq_one_letter_code
_entity_poly.pdbx_strand_id
1 'polypeptide(L)'
;MIDITTKKPLQVSPYGRVRPYIMLPLDQLKEVQEVLEANSIRHTVDENVISMNEGPFIATIDLGRGADPDAIQAILDSESLSSERRPHEHPG
;
A
#
# COMPACT_ATOMS: atom_id res chain seq x y z
N MET A 1 0.78 -0.89 -7.21
CA MET A 1 -0.60 -0.94 -6.72
C MET A 1 -1.11 0.47 -6.80
N ILE A 2 -2.35 0.68 -7.28
CA ILE A 2 -2.91 2.01 -7.49
C ILE A 2 -3.80 2.40 -6.32
N ASP A 3 -3.57 3.58 -5.78
CA ASP A 3 -4.42 4.23 -4.79
C ASP A 3 -5.81 4.49 -5.38
N ILE A 4 -6.85 3.90 -4.78
CA ILE A 4 -8.20 3.96 -5.32
C ILE A 4 -8.81 5.37 -5.31
N THR A 5 -8.32 6.27 -4.45
CA THR A 5 -8.84 7.63 -4.24
C THR A 5 -8.17 8.62 -5.18
N THR A 6 -6.85 8.64 -5.22
CA THR A 6 -6.03 9.57 -6.00
C THR A 6 -5.77 9.08 -7.42
N LYS A 7 -6.06 7.79 -7.71
CA LYS A 7 -5.77 7.12 -8.99
C LYS A 7 -4.30 7.18 -9.38
N LYS A 8 -3.42 7.30 -8.39
CA LYS A 8 -1.96 7.32 -8.55
C LYS A 8 -1.35 6.05 -7.95
N PRO A 9 -0.14 5.65 -8.36
CA PRO A 9 0.56 4.57 -7.68
C PRO A 9 0.69 4.88 -6.18
N LEU A 10 0.40 3.90 -5.32
CA LEU A 10 0.73 4.03 -3.90
C LEU A 10 2.21 4.35 -3.77
N GLN A 11 2.52 5.35 -2.95
CA GLN A 11 3.89 5.82 -2.75
C GLN A 11 4.35 5.46 -1.35
N VAL A 12 5.47 4.75 -1.27
CA VAL A 12 6.19 4.57 -0.01
C VAL A 12 6.93 5.87 0.27
N SER A 13 6.55 6.55 1.35
CA SER A 13 7.17 7.81 1.75
C SER A 13 8.40 7.54 2.63
N PRO A 14 9.62 7.90 2.18
CA PRO A 14 10.82 7.80 3.02
C PRO A 14 10.91 8.93 4.05
N TYR A 15 10.09 9.98 3.90
CA TYR A 15 10.13 11.23 4.66
C TYR A 15 9.34 11.20 5.97
N GLY A 16 9.48 10.13 6.75
CA GLY A 16 9.27 10.15 8.20
C GLY A 16 10.64 9.95 8.83
N ARG A 17 11.18 10.91 9.59
CA ARG A 17 12.62 11.02 10.00
C ARG A 17 13.28 9.77 10.61
N VAL A 18 12.59 8.65 10.76
CA VAL A 18 13.13 7.40 11.30
C VAL A 18 12.47 6.13 10.72
N ARG A 19 11.36 6.22 9.98
CA ARG A 19 10.51 5.07 9.60
C ARG A 19 9.74 5.34 8.29
N PRO A 20 9.91 4.52 7.25
CA PRO A 20 9.09 4.63 6.04
C PRO A 20 7.63 4.32 6.34
N TYR A 21 6.73 4.95 5.60
CA TYR A 21 5.29 4.72 5.76
C TYR A 21 4.55 4.79 4.44
N ILE A 22 3.35 4.21 4.42
CA ILE A 22 2.41 4.25 3.29
C ILE A 22 1.14 4.92 3.78
N MET A 23 0.65 5.90 3.03
CA MET A 23 -0.68 6.47 3.23
C MET A 23 -1.60 5.92 2.15
N LEU A 24 -2.76 5.40 2.56
CA LEU A 24 -3.71 4.82 1.63
C LEU A 24 -5.15 4.89 2.17
N PRO A 25 -6.17 4.75 1.31
CA PRO A 25 -7.56 4.69 1.73
C PRO A 25 -7.82 3.45 2.59
N LEU A 26 -8.67 3.59 3.60
CA LEU A 26 -9.03 2.51 4.53
C LEU A 26 -9.60 1.29 3.80
N ASP A 27 -10.38 1.50 2.74
CA ASP A 27 -10.90 0.42 1.88
C ASP A 27 -9.80 -0.43 1.23
N GLN A 28 -8.61 0.14 1.00
CA GLN A 28 -7.47 -0.55 0.41
C GLN A 28 -6.48 -1.09 1.47
N LEU A 29 -6.73 -0.81 2.75
CA LEU A 29 -5.85 -1.18 3.85
C LEU A 29 -5.63 -2.69 3.95
N LYS A 30 -6.70 -3.47 3.79
CA LYS A 30 -6.62 -4.93 3.88
C LYS A 30 -5.75 -5.52 2.77
N GLU A 31 -5.96 -5.06 1.53
CA GLU A 31 -5.22 -5.53 0.36
C GLU A 31 -3.72 -5.26 0.50
N VAL A 32 -3.33 -4.06 0.94
CA VAL A 32 -1.91 -3.73 1.18
C VAL A 32 -1.32 -4.57 2.30
N GLN A 33 -2.06 -4.80 3.40
CA GLN A 33 -1.58 -5.67 4.48
C GLN A 33 -1.30 -7.09 3.99
N GLU A 34 -2.21 -7.68 3.21
CA GLU A 34 -2.03 -9.03 2.66
C GLU A 34 -0.76 -9.13 1.80
N VAL A 35 -0.46 -8.11 0.99
CA VAL A 35 0.79 -8.03 0.21
C VAL A 35 2.02 -7.93 1.10
N LEU A 36 1.99 -7.10 2.14
CA LEU A 36 3.10 -6.94 3.08
C LEU A 36 3.33 -8.25 3.87
N GLU A 37 2.27 -8.89 4.36
CA GLU A 37 2.33 -10.17 5.06
C GLU A 37 2.87 -11.29 4.18
N ALA A 38 2.39 -11.39 2.93
CA ALA A 38 2.88 -12.37 1.95
C ALA A 38 4.37 -12.24 1.67
N ASN A 39 4.91 -11.02 1.74
CA ASN A 39 6.34 -10.73 1.57
C ASN A 39 7.13 -10.70 2.89
N SER A 40 6.52 -11.12 4.01
CA SER A 40 7.13 -11.12 5.34
C SER A 40 7.65 -9.74 5.79
N ILE A 41 7.01 -8.68 5.32
CA ILE A 41 7.35 -7.29 5.66
C ILE A 41 6.66 -6.94 6.98
N ARG A 42 7.47 -6.64 8.00
CA ARG A 42 6.97 -6.11 9.27
C ARG A 42 6.34 -4.75 9.04
N HIS A 43 5.10 -4.61 9.48
CA HIS A 43 4.37 -3.36 9.37
C HIS A 43 3.48 -3.16 10.61
N THR A 44 3.04 -1.94 10.84
CA THR A 44 2.09 -1.59 11.89
C THR A 44 1.11 -0.58 11.31
N VAL A 45 -0.18 -0.87 11.44
CA VAL A 45 -1.22 0.07 11.03
C VAL A 45 -1.38 1.10 12.13
N ASP A 46 -1.32 2.37 11.77
CA ASP A 46 -1.64 3.46 12.67
C ASP A 46 -3.16 3.50 12.89
N GLU A 47 -3.58 3.46 14.15
CA GLU A 47 -5.00 3.43 14.54
C GLU A 47 -5.69 4.78 14.32
N ASN A 48 -4.94 5.88 14.08
CA ASN A 48 -5.52 7.17 13.70
C ASN A 48 -5.82 7.20 12.20
N VAL A 49 -7.06 6.84 11.89
CA VAL A 49 -7.61 7.02 10.55
C VAL A 49 -8.20 8.43 10.45
N ILE A 50 -7.61 9.27 9.60
CA ILE A 50 -8.03 10.66 9.43
C ILE A 50 -8.83 10.77 8.13
N SER A 51 -10.04 11.33 8.20
CA SER A 51 -10.76 11.78 7.01
C SER A 51 -10.27 13.18 6.63
N MET A 52 -9.72 13.34 5.42
CA MET A 52 -9.32 14.65 4.89
C MET A 52 -10.50 15.28 4.13
N ASN A 53 -11.02 16.41 4.63
CA ASN A 53 -12.02 17.26 3.94
C ASN A 53 -13.23 16.49 3.39
N GLU A 54 -13.98 15.76 4.24
CA GLU A 54 -15.11 14.90 3.84
C GLU A 54 -14.75 13.77 2.85
N GLY A 55 -13.45 13.57 2.60
CA GLY A 55 -12.91 12.52 1.76
C GLY A 55 -12.80 11.17 2.48
N PRO A 56 -12.35 10.15 1.75
CA PRO A 56 -12.21 8.81 2.30
C PRO A 56 -11.25 8.82 3.49
N PHE A 57 -11.55 7.94 4.43
CA PHE A 57 -10.72 7.66 5.58
C PHE A 57 -9.33 7.19 5.11
N ILE A 58 -8.27 7.91 5.48
CA ILE A 58 -6.90 7.57 5.13
C ILE A 58 -6.24 6.87 6.31
N ALA A 59 -5.75 5.66 6.06
CA ALA A 59 -4.95 4.88 6.99
C ALA A 59 -3.46 5.09 6.69
N THR A 60 -2.64 5.00 7.72
CA THR A 60 -1.18 5.05 7.60
C THR A 60 -0.59 3.72 8.04
N ILE A 61 0.29 3.13 7.24
CA ILE A 61 1.05 1.93 7.59
C ILE A 61 2.50 2.34 7.84
N ASP A 62 2.99 2.12 9.05
CA ASP A 62 4.40 2.24 9.43
C ASP A 62 5.14 0.95 9.06
N LEU A 63 6.21 1.06 8.28
CA LEU A 63 7.00 -0.08 7.80
C LEU A 63 8.18 -0.42 8.74
N GLY A 64 8.28 0.27 9.87
CA GLY A 64 9.34 0.07 10.85
C GLY A 64 10.67 0.76 10.48
N ARG A 65 11.61 0.72 11.42
CA ARG A 65 12.93 1.35 11.24
C ARG A 65 13.82 0.43 10.38
N GLY A 66 14.46 1.00 9.36
CA GLY A 66 15.39 0.27 8.49
C GLY A 66 14.72 -0.53 7.37
N ALA A 67 13.41 -0.36 7.18
CA ALA A 67 12.74 -0.84 5.98
C ALA A 67 13.29 -0.12 4.73
N ASP A 68 13.43 -0.87 3.65
CA ASP A 68 13.90 -0.36 2.37
C ASP A 68 12.70 0.14 1.55
N PRO A 69 12.53 1.47 1.41
CA PRO A 69 11.35 2.03 0.76
C PRO A 69 11.29 1.68 -0.72
N ASP A 70 12.44 1.58 -1.41
CA ASP A 70 12.52 1.24 -2.82
C ASP A 70 12.13 -0.23 -3.07
N ALA A 71 12.61 -1.16 -2.24
CA ALA A 71 12.25 -2.57 -2.33
C ALA A 71 10.75 -2.79 -2.08
N ILE A 72 10.18 -2.10 -1.09
CA ILE A 72 8.76 -2.20 -0.76
C ILE A 72 7.91 -1.56 -1.86
N GLN A 73 8.36 -0.43 -2.42
CA GLN A 73 7.70 0.21 -3.56
C GLN A 73 7.66 -0.73 -4.77
N ALA A 74 8.75 -1.45 -5.05
CA ALA A 74 8.81 -2.41 -6.15
C ALA A 74 7.83 -3.59 -5.97
N ILE A 75 7.69 -4.10 -4.74
CA ILE A 75 6.72 -5.15 -4.42
C ILE A 75 5.29 -4.67 -4.67
N LEU A 76 4.95 -3.48 -4.15
CA LEU A 76 3.65 -2.89 -4.36
C LEU A 76 3.37 -2.66 -5.85
N ASP A 77 4.35 -2.17 -6.61
CA ASP A 77 4.23 -1.97 -8.06
C ASP A 77 4.00 -3.29 -8.82
N SER A 78 4.73 -4.35 -8.45
CA SER A 78 4.56 -5.69 -9.03
C SER A 78 3.15 -6.25 -8.83
N GLU A 79 2.53 -6.03 -7.67
CA GLU A 79 1.14 -6.48 -7.42
C GLU A 79 0.11 -5.67 -8.23
N SER A 80 0.40 -4.40 -8.58
CA SER A 80 -0.39 -3.66 -9.57
C SER A 80 -0.40 -4.36 -10.92
N LEU A 81 0.81 -4.73 -11.36
CA LEU A 81 1.04 -5.31 -12.68
C LEU A 81 0.46 -6.73 -12.77
N SER A 82 0.43 -7.47 -11.66
CA SER A 82 -0.24 -8.77 -11.57
C SER A 82 -1.77 -8.68 -11.68
N SER A 83 -2.38 -7.59 -11.19
CA SER A 83 -3.82 -7.34 -11.33
C SER A 83 -4.21 -6.97 -12.77
N GLU A 84 -3.33 -6.26 -13.50
CA GLU A 84 -3.49 -5.97 -14.94
C GLU A 84 -3.14 -7.16 -15.85
N ARG A 85 -2.41 -8.18 -15.35
CA ARG A 85 -1.99 -9.37 -16.10
C ARG A 85 -2.78 -10.64 -15.77
N ARG A 86 -4.06 -10.52 -15.44
CA ARG A 86 -4.99 -11.65 -15.61
C ARG A 86 -5.61 -11.58 -17.00
N PRO A 87 -5.02 -12.19 -18.05
CA PRO A 87 -5.80 -12.45 -19.25
C PRO A 87 -6.91 -13.41 -18.85
N HIS A 88 -8.12 -13.07 -19.25
CA HIS A 88 -9.30 -13.92 -19.16
C HIS A 88 -8.99 -15.28 -19.80
N GLU A 89 -8.71 -16.30 -18.98
CA GLU A 89 -8.74 -17.68 -19.46
C GLU A 89 -10.21 -18.12 -19.51
N HIS A 90 -10.81 -17.91 -20.69
CA HIS A 90 -11.97 -18.67 -21.14
C HIS A 90 -11.48 -20.06 -21.59
N PRO A 91 -12.10 -21.15 -21.12
CA PRO A 91 -12.26 -22.33 -21.95
C PRO A 91 -13.74 -22.49 -22.31
N GLY A 92 -13.97 -22.64 -23.61
CA GLY A 92 -15.27 -23.00 -24.21
C GLY A 92 -15.55 -24.49 -24.16
#